data_AF-A0A7C7RVM1-F1
#
_entry.id   AF-A0A7C7RVM1-F1
#
_cell.length_a   1.000
_cell.length_b   1.000
_cell.length_c   1.000
_cell.angle_alpha   90.00
_cell.angle_beta   90.00
_cell.angle_gamma   90.00
#
_symmetry.space_group_name_H-M   'P 1'
#
loop_
_entity.id
_entity.type
_entity.pdbx_description
1 polymer ?
#
loop_
_entity_poly.entity_id
_entity_poly.type
_entity_poly.pdbx_seq_one_letter_code
_entity_poly.pdbx_strand_id
1 'polypeptide(L)'
;MATFQNSDAEALMKLFCNFPVAIVAFLVLLTSTVQAEESIGLGELSRLIQLHLPKKYQADVDLAAAPSKKIKLLLDGEETVFTIPGFAIFGCGECHKAGPLLDRSIDRVRKSLDRLSSIQPSLPPPPLKQFIIQSWADEWLRPGQFAHTTFDTIRIFPSAILVDSRVYGNATHLHESLHLTQSFLGVANELEAYCLNIRSDPRFLMLNFPYFADTVAAFFIPEFSAILDRFYSRAIKKGLTVPQEVQWFLMPFEEETLKQVATAIENLEPVLQEVSRLNREYPLKSAYLGEQTRANSLLLDIAAVKILPLPPLDLDSSVLKEAFTILNIQFNKLDNTRLGYRIDRKREAIMLMTYLLRLKDSTTRLNIYFRFLKQRFIGEDGKVNLVVPEEKDFQMFVEEKRRELEKMVNSPKLTSVEKAGALRMLKSIPSTLIVGN
;
A
#
# COMPACT_ATOMS: atom_id res chain seq x y z
N MET A 1 41.81 22.48 73.80
CA MET A 1 42.47 21.62 72.80
C MET A 1 41.64 20.35 72.66
N ALA A 2 41.53 19.80 71.43
CA ALA A 2 40.72 18.65 71.02
C ALA A 2 39.22 18.98 70.79
N THR A 3 38.78 19.28 69.56
CA THR A 3 38.51 18.43 68.38
C THR A 3 37.09 17.84 68.39
N PHE A 4 36.21 18.40 67.55
CA PHE A 4 35.02 17.70 67.05
C PHE A 4 35.19 17.43 65.55
N GLN A 5 34.81 16.21 65.19
CA GLN A 5 35.19 15.49 63.98
C GLN A 5 34.49 15.98 62.72
N ASN A 6 35.25 15.94 61.64
CA ASN A 6 34.89 16.35 60.29
C ASN A 6 34.49 15.11 59.47
N SER A 7 33.47 14.35 59.91
CA SER A 7 33.07 13.09 59.25
C SER A 7 31.76 13.15 58.45
N ASP A 8 30.91 14.15 58.70
CA ASP A 8 29.54 14.15 58.14
C ASP A 8 29.39 15.07 56.91
N ALA A 9 30.33 15.99 56.68
CA ALA A 9 30.34 16.85 55.50
C ALA A 9 30.87 16.13 54.23
N GLU A 10 31.77 15.15 54.39
CA GLU A 10 32.37 14.41 53.28
C GLU A 10 31.42 13.32 52.70
N ALA A 11 30.54 12.76 53.54
CA ALA A 11 29.54 11.79 53.11
C ALA A 11 28.39 12.43 52.32
N LEU A 12 27.97 13.65 52.70
CA LEU A 12 26.93 14.41 51.99
C LEU A 12 27.43 14.95 50.64
N MET A 13 28.69 15.40 50.55
CA MET A 13 29.29 15.83 49.28
C MET A 13 29.45 14.68 48.26
N LYS A 14 29.75 13.46 48.72
CA LYS A 14 29.79 12.28 47.82
C LYS A 14 28.42 11.83 47.34
N LEU A 15 27.36 12.06 48.12
CA LEU A 15 25.99 11.74 47.73
C LEU A 15 25.44 12.71 46.66
N PHE A 16 25.78 14.00 46.75
CA PHE A 16 25.33 15.03 45.80
C PHE A 16 26.16 15.14 44.52
N CYS A 17 27.44 14.73 44.53
CA CYS A 17 28.26 14.74 43.31
C CYS A 17 28.03 13.52 42.39
N ASN A 18 27.52 12.40 42.91
CA ASN A 18 27.29 11.18 42.11
C ASN A 18 25.83 10.98 41.67
N PHE A 19 24.86 11.69 42.25
CA PHE A 19 23.45 11.57 41.89
C PHE A 19 23.12 12.12 40.47
N PRO A 20 23.69 13.25 40.02
CA PRO A 20 23.44 13.74 38.66
C PRO A 20 24.14 12.88 37.61
N VAL A 21 25.32 12.34 37.93
CA VAL A 21 26.11 11.51 37.01
C VAL A 21 25.47 10.13 36.84
N ALA A 22 24.91 9.55 37.90
CA ALA A 22 24.19 8.27 37.81
C ALA A 22 22.88 8.40 37.01
N ILE A 23 22.13 9.51 37.16
CA ILE A 23 20.88 9.75 36.41
C ILE A 23 21.18 10.10 34.95
N VAL A 24 22.22 10.89 34.66
CA VAL A 24 22.67 11.16 33.28
C VAL A 24 23.25 9.91 32.64
N ALA A 25 24.03 9.08 33.37
CA ALA A 25 24.50 7.80 32.86
C ALA A 25 23.35 6.82 32.61
N PHE A 26 22.32 6.80 33.46
CA PHE A 26 21.12 5.98 33.28
C PHE A 26 20.23 6.48 32.13
N LEU A 27 20.13 7.80 31.91
CA LEU A 27 19.47 8.39 30.75
C LEU A 27 20.28 8.22 29.45
N VAL A 28 21.61 8.21 29.52
CA VAL A 28 22.51 7.90 28.39
C VAL A 28 22.49 6.40 28.06
N LEU A 29 22.31 5.53 29.06
CA LEU A 29 22.08 4.08 28.86
C LEU A 29 20.67 3.75 28.35
N LEU A 30 19.65 4.56 28.68
CA LEU A 30 18.30 4.44 28.11
C LEU A 30 18.21 5.03 26.68
N THR A 31 19.19 5.83 26.26
CA THR A 31 19.28 6.40 24.91
C THR A 31 20.33 5.72 24.03
N SER A 32 21.12 4.79 24.58
CA SER A 32 21.99 3.93 23.77
C SER A 32 21.19 2.76 23.18
N THR A 33 20.97 2.92 21.88
CA THR A 33 20.71 1.89 20.86
C THR A 33 19.28 1.39 20.70
N VAL A 34 18.36 2.29 20.32
CA VAL A 34 17.72 2.04 19.02
C VAL A 34 18.79 2.36 17.99
N GLN A 35 19.69 1.40 17.74
CA GLN A 35 20.50 1.46 16.54
C GLN A 35 19.50 1.37 15.40
N ALA A 36 19.15 2.51 14.80
CA ALA A 36 18.72 2.50 13.42
C ALA A 36 19.75 1.66 12.68
N GLU A 37 19.33 0.55 12.07
CA GLU A 37 20.25 -0.24 11.26
C GLU A 37 20.98 0.72 10.32
N GLU A 38 22.30 0.60 10.28
CA GLU A 38 23.15 1.42 9.43
C GLU A 38 22.56 1.39 8.01
N SER A 39 22.30 2.57 7.44
CA SER A 39 21.59 2.67 6.17
C SER A 39 22.33 1.86 5.11
N ILE A 40 21.67 0.83 4.56
CA ILE A 40 22.33 -0.06 3.61
C ILE A 40 22.78 0.75 2.39
N GLY A 41 24.07 0.66 2.07
CA GLY A 41 24.60 1.32 0.87
C GLY A 41 24.01 0.72 -0.39
N LEU A 42 23.73 1.55 -1.41
CA LEU A 42 23.13 1.11 -2.67
C LEU A 42 23.91 -0.05 -3.35
N GLY A 43 25.24 -0.03 -3.27
CA GLY A 43 26.09 -1.11 -3.79
C GLY A 43 25.96 -2.42 -3.02
N GLU A 44 25.87 -2.35 -1.69
CA GLU A 44 25.64 -3.53 -0.84
C GLU A 44 24.26 -4.13 -1.11
N LEU A 45 23.22 -3.29 -1.15
CA LEU A 45 21.87 -3.74 -1.46
C LEU A 45 21.80 -4.42 -2.83
N SER A 46 22.46 -3.85 -3.86
CA SER A 46 22.52 -4.46 -5.19
C SER A 46 23.14 -5.86 -5.14
N ARG A 47 24.27 -6.02 -4.44
CA ARG A 47 24.94 -7.31 -4.28
C ARG A 47 24.04 -8.33 -3.59
N LEU A 48 23.36 -7.93 -2.52
CA LEU A 48 22.45 -8.81 -1.78
C LEU A 48 21.24 -9.24 -2.63
N ILE A 49 20.62 -8.30 -3.36
CA ILE A 49 19.49 -8.60 -4.25
C ILE A 49 19.92 -9.56 -5.36
N GLN A 50 21.09 -9.35 -5.96
CA GLN A 50 21.59 -10.18 -7.06
C GLN A 50 21.70 -11.67 -6.69
N LEU A 51 22.09 -11.97 -5.44
CA LEU A 51 22.16 -13.33 -4.91
C LEU A 51 20.79 -13.99 -4.70
N HIS A 52 19.73 -13.18 -4.64
CA HIS A 52 18.37 -13.57 -4.25
C HIS A 52 17.34 -13.26 -5.33
N LEU A 53 17.78 -13.17 -6.59
CA LEU A 53 16.88 -12.98 -7.72
C LEU A 53 15.98 -14.22 -7.91
N PRO A 54 14.72 -14.01 -8.35
CA PRO A 54 13.82 -15.11 -8.64
C PRO A 54 14.44 -16.10 -9.64
N LYS A 55 14.44 -17.38 -9.27
CA LYS A 55 14.89 -18.47 -10.14
C LYS A 55 13.75 -18.93 -11.07
N LYS A 56 14.08 -19.75 -12.05
CA LYS A 56 13.06 -20.45 -12.85
C LYS A 56 12.41 -21.54 -12.02
N TYR A 57 11.09 -21.69 -12.16
CA TYR A 57 10.36 -22.78 -11.52
C TYR A 57 10.92 -24.15 -11.93
N GLN A 58 10.98 -25.08 -10.99
CA GLN A 58 11.37 -26.48 -11.22
C GLN A 58 10.22 -27.38 -10.75
N ALA A 59 9.88 -28.39 -11.56
CA ALA A 59 8.67 -29.21 -11.35
C ALA A 59 8.77 -30.19 -10.18
N ASP A 60 9.99 -30.47 -9.72
CA ASP A 60 10.34 -31.34 -8.60
C ASP A 60 10.32 -30.62 -7.24
N VAL A 61 9.92 -29.34 -7.19
CA VAL A 61 9.72 -28.62 -5.94
C VAL A 61 8.59 -29.27 -5.13
N ASP A 62 8.97 -30.05 -4.13
CA ASP A 62 8.03 -30.61 -3.16
C ASP A 62 7.63 -29.53 -2.13
N LEU A 63 6.38 -29.07 -2.23
CA LEU A 63 5.80 -28.10 -1.31
C LEU A 63 5.57 -28.69 0.11
N ALA A 64 5.45 -30.01 0.24
CA ALA A 64 5.18 -30.69 1.51
C ALA A 64 6.46 -30.97 2.32
N ALA A 65 7.59 -31.24 1.65
CA ALA A 65 8.89 -31.46 2.29
C ALA A 65 9.65 -30.16 2.62
N ALA A 66 9.06 -29.00 2.35
CA ALA A 66 9.66 -27.70 2.60
C ALA A 66 9.90 -27.44 4.11
N PRO A 67 11.03 -26.79 4.48
CA PRO A 67 11.18 -26.28 5.83
C PRO A 67 10.01 -25.38 6.20
N SER A 68 9.35 -25.72 7.30
CA SER A 68 8.14 -25.03 7.74
C SER A 68 8.08 -24.89 9.25
N LYS A 69 7.33 -23.90 9.70
CA LYS A 69 7.03 -23.66 11.10
C LYS A 69 5.59 -23.20 11.24
N LYS A 70 4.84 -23.85 12.13
CA LYS A 70 3.48 -23.44 12.51
C LYS A 70 3.54 -22.65 13.79
N ILE A 71 2.84 -21.53 13.83
CA ILE A 71 2.81 -20.67 15.00
C ILE A 71 1.48 -19.91 15.05
N LYS A 72 1.02 -19.60 16.25
CA LYS A 72 -0.01 -18.59 16.45
C LYS A 72 0.61 -17.19 16.42
N LEU A 73 0.17 -16.36 15.47
CA LEU A 73 0.61 -14.97 15.39
C LEU A 73 -0.04 -14.11 16.49
N LEU A 74 -1.26 -14.46 16.89
CA LEU A 74 -2.03 -13.86 17.98
C LEU A 74 -2.36 -14.94 19.01
N LEU A 75 -2.41 -14.59 20.30
CA LEU A 75 -2.64 -15.55 21.41
C LEU A 75 -3.85 -16.48 21.15
N ASP A 76 -4.97 -15.90 20.74
CA ASP A 76 -6.23 -16.61 20.47
C ASP A 76 -6.50 -16.82 18.97
N GLY A 77 -5.49 -16.62 18.12
CA GLY A 77 -5.61 -16.77 16.68
C GLY A 77 -5.51 -18.22 16.18
N GLU A 78 -5.92 -18.42 14.93
CA GLU A 78 -5.60 -19.64 14.18
C GLU A 78 -4.07 -19.76 13.96
N GLU A 79 -3.59 -20.99 13.74
CA GLU A 79 -2.20 -21.20 13.38
C GLU A 79 -1.90 -20.73 11.96
N THR A 80 -0.80 -20.00 11.81
CA THR A 80 -0.24 -19.62 10.52
C THR A 80 0.93 -20.56 10.18
N VAL A 81 0.98 -21.03 8.95
CA VAL A 81 2.10 -21.85 8.44
C VAL A 81 3.09 -20.97 7.68
N PHE A 82 4.32 -20.88 8.17
CA PHE A 82 5.44 -20.27 7.46
C PHE A 82 6.23 -21.36 6.75
N THR A 83 6.56 -21.15 5.47
CA THR A 83 7.25 -22.15 4.65
C THR A 83 8.24 -21.53 3.66
N ILE A 84 9.30 -22.27 3.34
CA ILE A 84 10.30 -21.92 2.33
C ILE A 84 10.42 -23.07 1.32
N PRO A 85 9.48 -23.19 0.37
CA PRO A 85 9.51 -24.26 -0.61
C PRO A 85 10.77 -24.21 -1.50
N GLY A 86 11.28 -25.39 -1.84
CA GLY A 86 12.48 -25.53 -2.66
C GLY A 86 13.79 -25.06 -1.98
N PHE A 87 13.83 -24.94 -0.65
CA PHE A 87 15.00 -24.45 0.09
C PHE A 87 16.31 -25.14 -0.30
N ALA A 88 16.30 -26.47 -0.45
CA ALA A 88 17.47 -27.24 -0.89
C ALA A 88 17.70 -27.14 -2.41
N ILE A 89 16.65 -27.33 -3.22
CA ILE A 89 16.69 -27.30 -4.69
C ILE A 89 17.26 -25.98 -5.21
N PHE A 90 16.89 -24.87 -4.58
CA PHE A 90 17.36 -23.54 -4.95
C PHE A 90 18.62 -23.11 -4.19
N GLY A 91 19.31 -24.01 -3.48
CA GLY A 91 20.59 -23.71 -2.81
C GLY A 91 20.49 -22.69 -1.68
N CYS A 92 19.31 -22.44 -1.11
CA CYS A 92 19.15 -21.45 -0.03
C CYS A 92 19.95 -21.84 1.23
N GLY A 93 20.17 -23.14 1.43
CA GLY A 93 20.97 -23.69 2.52
C GLY A 93 22.47 -23.37 2.46
N GLU A 94 22.97 -22.91 1.31
CA GLU A 94 24.38 -22.51 1.16
C GLU A 94 24.69 -21.20 1.91
N CYS A 95 23.68 -20.34 2.06
CA CYS A 95 23.82 -19.02 2.67
C CYS A 95 23.04 -18.87 3.97
N HIS A 96 22.03 -19.72 4.22
CA HIS A 96 21.10 -19.53 5.32
C HIS A 96 20.75 -20.84 6.04
N LYS A 97 20.32 -20.70 7.30
CA LYS A 97 19.67 -21.77 8.07
C LYS A 97 18.16 -21.53 8.04
N ALA A 98 17.38 -22.58 7.73
CA ALA A 98 15.94 -22.46 7.54
C ALA A 98 15.20 -21.98 8.81
N GLY A 99 15.49 -22.56 9.98
CA GLY A 99 14.86 -22.17 11.25
C GLY A 99 14.98 -20.67 11.56
N PRO A 100 16.21 -20.11 11.64
CA PRO A 100 16.41 -18.68 11.84
C PRO A 100 15.81 -17.76 10.77
N LEU A 101 15.65 -18.24 9.52
CA LEU A 101 14.92 -17.48 8.50
C LEU A 101 13.42 -17.45 8.78
N LEU A 102 12.83 -18.60 9.14
CA LEU A 102 11.43 -18.70 9.51
C LEU A 102 11.13 -17.83 10.74
N ASP A 103 11.97 -17.90 11.78
CA ASP A 103 11.82 -17.10 13.00
C ASP A 103 11.82 -15.59 12.70
N ARG A 104 12.79 -15.13 11.89
CA ARG A 104 12.85 -13.72 11.49
C ARG A 104 11.62 -13.29 10.69
N SER A 105 11.09 -14.15 9.82
CA SER A 105 9.87 -13.84 9.06
C SER A 105 8.63 -13.79 9.94
N ILE A 106 8.52 -14.70 10.93
CA ILE A 106 7.45 -14.68 11.93
C ILE A 106 7.49 -13.35 12.71
N ASP A 107 8.66 -12.94 13.19
CA ASP A 107 8.81 -11.70 13.96
C ASP A 107 8.49 -10.46 13.12
N ARG A 108 8.87 -10.44 11.83
CA ARG A 108 8.51 -9.33 10.93
C ARG A 108 7.00 -9.24 10.70
N VAL A 109 6.35 -10.37 10.45
CA VAL A 109 4.89 -10.40 10.27
C VAL A 109 4.20 -9.94 11.54
N ARG A 110 4.59 -10.42 12.73
CA ARG A 110 4.05 -9.94 14.01
C ARG A 110 4.14 -8.43 14.15
N LYS A 111 5.34 -7.86 13.95
CA LYS A 111 5.54 -6.40 13.99
C LYS A 111 4.66 -5.65 12.98
N SER A 112 4.44 -6.23 11.80
CA SER A 112 3.59 -5.63 10.77
C SER A 112 2.11 -5.67 11.17
N LEU A 113 1.65 -6.77 11.78
CA LEU A 113 0.29 -6.90 12.31
C LEU A 113 0.04 -5.97 13.50
N ASP A 114 1.01 -5.86 14.42
CA ASP A 114 0.94 -4.92 15.55
C ASP A 114 0.84 -3.48 15.02
N ARG A 115 1.69 -3.12 14.05
CA ARG A 115 1.67 -1.80 13.40
C ARG A 115 0.34 -1.55 12.68
N LEU A 116 -0.19 -2.54 11.96
CA LEU A 116 -1.50 -2.43 11.30
C LEU A 116 -2.60 -2.14 12.32
N SER A 117 -2.64 -2.88 13.42
CA SER A 117 -3.65 -2.68 14.48
C SER A 117 -3.53 -1.30 15.14
N SER A 118 -2.32 -0.75 15.23
CA SER A 118 -2.09 0.60 15.75
C SER A 118 -2.56 1.70 14.79
N ILE A 119 -2.42 1.51 13.48
CA ILE A 119 -2.80 2.53 12.48
C ILE A 119 -4.29 2.43 12.14
N GLN A 120 -4.85 1.22 12.09
CA GLN A 120 -6.26 0.97 11.79
C GLN A 120 -6.90 0.05 12.87
N PRO A 121 -7.20 0.57 14.07
CA PRO A 121 -7.68 -0.24 15.19
C PRO A 121 -9.08 -0.83 14.98
N SER A 122 -9.85 -0.31 14.02
CA SER A 122 -11.19 -0.82 13.67
C SER A 122 -11.15 -2.06 12.76
N LEU A 123 -9.97 -2.44 12.25
CA LEU A 123 -9.84 -3.62 11.41
C LEU A 123 -9.92 -4.90 12.23
N PRO A 124 -10.63 -5.94 11.76
CA PRO A 124 -10.44 -7.27 12.30
C PRO A 124 -8.98 -7.74 12.06
N PRO A 125 -8.44 -8.60 12.93
CA PRO A 125 -7.12 -9.17 12.71
C PRO A 125 -7.01 -9.87 11.34
N PRO A 126 -5.92 -9.65 10.57
CA PRO A 126 -5.73 -10.30 9.29
C PRO A 126 -5.77 -11.84 9.40
N PRO A 127 -6.58 -12.53 8.56
CA PRO A 127 -6.73 -13.99 8.59
C PRO A 127 -5.57 -14.72 7.89
N LEU A 128 -4.32 -14.36 8.20
CA LEU A 128 -3.14 -14.98 7.58
C LEU A 128 -3.02 -16.45 7.98
N LYS A 129 -3.27 -17.36 7.05
CA LYS A 129 -3.12 -18.81 7.25
C LYS A 129 -1.79 -19.34 6.72
N GLN A 130 -1.19 -18.67 5.74
CA GLN A 130 0.07 -19.13 5.15
C GLN A 130 0.99 -17.98 4.72
N PHE A 131 2.27 -18.11 5.02
CA PHE A 131 3.31 -17.20 4.54
C PHE A 131 4.39 -17.99 3.80
N ILE A 132 4.65 -17.64 2.54
CA ILE A 132 5.55 -18.39 1.65
C ILE A 132 6.71 -17.49 1.22
N ILE A 133 7.93 -17.91 1.56
CA ILE A 133 9.15 -17.33 0.97
C ILE A 133 9.43 -18.11 -0.31
N GLN A 134 9.09 -17.52 -1.46
CA GLN A 134 9.12 -18.17 -2.76
C GLN A 134 10.40 -17.80 -3.52
N SER A 135 11.22 -18.79 -3.88
CA SER A 135 12.51 -18.53 -4.56
C SER A 135 12.44 -18.51 -6.09
N TRP A 136 11.26 -18.73 -6.68
CA TRP A 136 11.06 -18.77 -8.13
C TRP A 136 9.93 -17.85 -8.56
N ALA A 137 9.99 -17.36 -9.80
CA ALA A 137 8.88 -16.60 -10.36
C ALA A 137 7.84 -17.51 -11.03
N ASP A 138 6.57 -17.17 -10.87
CA ASP A 138 5.44 -17.83 -11.54
C ASP A 138 4.30 -16.83 -11.84
N GLU A 139 3.11 -17.34 -12.12
CA GLU A 139 1.94 -16.52 -12.45
C GLU A 139 1.39 -15.72 -11.26
N TRP A 140 1.66 -16.18 -10.02
CA TRP A 140 1.18 -15.61 -8.76
C TRP A 140 2.17 -14.65 -8.13
N LEU A 141 3.47 -14.85 -8.39
CA LEU A 141 4.51 -13.90 -8.01
C LEU A 141 5.48 -13.74 -9.18
N ARG A 142 5.25 -12.69 -9.99
CA ARG A 142 5.96 -12.41 -11.24
C ARG A 142 7.29 -11.71 -10.98
N PRO A 143 8.27 -11.83 -11.89
CA PRO A 143 9.50 -11.04 -11.79
C PRO A 143 9.19 -9.54 -11.69
N GLY A 144 9.80 -8.85 -10.74
CA GLY A 144 9.59 -7.43 -10.50
C GLY A 144 8.48 -7.09 -9.50
N GLN A 145 7.63 -8.04 -9.11
CA GLN A 145 6.77 -7.89 -7.93
C GLN A 145 7.60 -8.15 -6.67
N PHE A 146 7.31 -7.45 -5.57
CA PHE A 146 7.97 -7.73 -4.29
C PHE A 146 7.25 -8.82 -3.50
N ALA A 147 5.94 -8.66 -3.33
CA ALA A 147 5.09 -9.60 -2.68
C ALA A 147 3.76 -9.71 -3.43
N HIS A 148 2.97 -10.71 -3.07
CA HIS A 148 1.61 -10.87 -3.54
C HIS A 148 0.77 -11.57 -2.48
N THR A 149 -0.39 -10.99 -2.19
CA THR A 149 -1.41 -11.59 -1.34
C THR A 149 -2.46 -12.30 -2.17
N THR A 150 -2.76 -13.54 -1.80
CA THR A 150 -3.81 -14.37 -2.40
C THR A 150 -4.68 -14.96 -1.29
N PHE A 151 -5.85 -14.37 -1.07
CA PHE A 151 -6.82 -14.71 -0.01
C PHE A 151 -6.23 -14.69 1.40
N ASP A 152 -5.74 -15.82 1.90
CA ASP A 152 -5.20 -16.00 3.25
C ASP A 152 -3.68 -16.21 3.24
N THR A 153 -3.05 -15.99 2.08
CA THR A 153 -1.65 -16.33 1.83
C THR A 153 -0.89 -15.11 1.37
N ILE A 154 0.27 -14.86 1.99
CA ILE A 154 1.26 -13.90 1.48
C ILE A 154 2.42 -14.68 0.87
N ARG A 155 2.74 -14.37 -0.38
CA ARG A 155 3.95 -14.84 -1.08
C ARG A 155 4.94 -13.69 -1.19
N ILE A 156 6.21 -13.96 -0.93
CA ILE A 156 7.25 -12.93 -1.03
C ILE A 156 8.54 -13.50 -1.62
N PHE A 157 9.22 -12.72 -2.45
CA PHE A 157 10.57 -13.08 -2.87
C PHE A 157 11.60 -12.83 -1.77
N PRO A 158 12.67 -13.64 -1.69
CA PRO A 158 13.80 -13.36 -0.81
C PRO A 158 14.38 -11.94 -1.01
N SER A 159 14.49 -11.46 -2.25
CA SER A 159 14.97 -10.10 -2.54
C SER A 159 14.05 -9.01 -2.00
N ALA A 160 12.74 -9.24 -2.01
CA ALA A 160 11.76 -8.29 -1.47
C ALA A 160 11.87 -8.15 0.04
N ILE A 161 12.18 -9.23 0.78
CA ILE A 161 12.44 -9.16 2.22
C ILE A 161 13.61 -8.20 2.51
N LEU A 162 14.66 -8.23 1.68
CA LEU A 162 15.83 -7.36 1.84
C LEU A 162 15.45 -5.90 1.62
N VAL A 163 14.77 -5.60 0.51
CA VAL A 163 14.29 -4.24 0.23
C VAL A 163 13.36 -3.76 1.33
N ASP A 164 12.39 -4.59 1.71
CA ASP A 164 11.33 -4.17 2.61
C ASP A 164 11.85 -3.88 4.02
N SER A 165 12.69 -4.75 4.56
CA SER A 165 13.25 -4.56 5.91
C SER A 165 14.33 -3.48 5.97
N ARG A 166 15.16 -3.34 4.93
CA ARG A 166 16.31 -2.41 4.94
C ARG A 166 15.99 -1.02 4.37
N VAL A 167 14.94 -0.88 3.57
CA VAL A 167 14.62 0.35 2.85
C VAL A 167 13.24 0.87 3.23
N TYR A 168 12.21 0.02 3.14
CA TYR A 168 10.81 0.43 3.30
C TYR A 168 10.24 0.27 4.71
N GLY A 169 11.05 -0.14 5.70
CA GLY A 169 10.60 -0.25 7.09
C GLY A 169 9.44 -1.24 7.27
N ASN A 170 9.46 -2.35 6.52
CA ASN A 170 8.42 -3.37 6.46
C ASN A 170 7.06 -2.90 5.90
N ALA A 171 7.02 -1.80 5.13
CA ALA A 171 5.78 -1.30 4.54
C ALA A 171 5.14 -2.29 3.54
N THR A 172 5.93 -3.11 2.83
CA THR A 172 5.39 -4.15 1.95
C THR A 172 4.64 -5.20 2.76
N HIS A 173 5.21 -5.73 3.85
CA HIS A 173 4.49 -6.68 4.70
C HIS A 173 3.22 -6.06 5.31
N LEU A 174 3.27 -4.77 5.67
CA LEU A 174 2.12 -4.02 6.17
C LEU A 174 1.01 -3.90 5.10
N HIS A 175 1.38 -3.53 3.87
CA HIS A 175 0.51 -3.44 2.69
C HIS A 175 -0.18 -4.77 2.39
N GLU A 176 0.59 -5.85 2.27
CA GLU A 176 0.06 -7.19 2.02
C GLU A 176 -0.82 -7.69 3.18
N SER A 177 -0.48 -7.36 4.43
CA SER A 177 -1.29 -7.74 5.59
C SER A 177 -2.67 -7.05 5.56
N LEU A 178 -2.77 -5.82 5.05
CA LEU A 178 -4.05 -5.15 4.86
C LEU A 178 -4.92 -5.88 3.83
N HIS A 179 -4.33 -6.36 2.72
CA HIS A 179 -5.08 -7.05 1.68
C HIS A 179 -5.84 -8.28 2.18
N LEU A 180 -5.31 -8.98 3.19
CA LEU A 180 -5.98 -10.12 3.82
C LEU A 180 -7.32 -9.75 4.50
N THR A 181 -7.52 -8.49 4.88
CA THR A 181 -8.74 -8.01 5.54
C THR A 181 -9.82 -7.55 4.56
N GLN A 182 -9.49 -7.46 3.27
CA GLN A 182 -10.38 -6.91 2.27
C GLN A 182 -11.26 -8.00 1.64
N SER A 183 -12.54 -7.69 1.47
CA SER A 183 -13.57 -8.65 1.01
C SER A 183 -13.55 -8.91 -0.49
N PHE A 184 -12.91 -8.03 -1.26
CA PHE A 184 -12.71 -8.14 -2.70
C PHE A 184 -11.40 -7.45 -3.09
N LEU A 185 -10.76 -7.88 -4.18
CA LEU A 185 -9.50 -7.30 -4.66
C LEU A 185 -9.74 -6.56 -5.98
N GLY A 186 -9.29 -5.31 -6.04
CA GLY A 186 -9.35 -4.44 -7.21
C GLY A 186 -8.50 -3.19 -6.98
N VAL A 187 -8.54 -2.25 -7.92
CA VAL A 187 -7.70 -1.04 -7.87
C VAL A 187 -7.94 -0.20 -6.61
N ALA A 188 -9.18 -0.18 -6.10
CA ALA A 188 -9.52 0.52 -4.85
C ALA A 188 -8.82 -0.08 -3.61
N ASN A 189 -8.52 -1.38 -3.63
CA ASN A 189 -7.82 -2.08 -2.56
C ASN A 189 -6.34 -1.73 -2.51
N GLU A 190 -5.71 -1.67 -3.68
CA GLU A 190 -4.34 -1.17 -3.82
C GLU A 190 -4.24 0.28 -3.37
N LEU A 191 -5.18 1.13 -3.80
CA LEU A 191 -5.27 2.51 -3.32
C LEU A 191 -5.33 2.55 -1.79
N GLU A 192 -6.20 1.77 -1.16
CA GLU A 192 -6.31 1.72 0.31
C GLU A 192 -5.00 1.29 0.99
N ALA A 193 -4.30 0.31 0.41
CA ALA A 193 -3.02 -0.15 0.93
C ALA A 193 -1.90 0.89 0.74
N TYR A 194 -1.91 1.65 -0.36
CA TYR A 194 -1.04 2.82 -0.49
C TYR A 194 -1.42 3.94 0.50
N CYS A 195 -2.70 4.14 0.79
CA CYS A 195 -3.16 5.07 1.83
C CYS A 195 -2.63 4.65 3.22
N LEU A 196 -2.44 3.35 3.47
CA LEU A 196 -1.78 2.86 4.68
C LEU A 196 -0.29 3.18 4.68
N ASN A 197 0.41 2.96 3.55
CA ASN A 197 1.83 3.26 3.43
C ASN A 197 2.16 4.73 3.69
N ILE A 198 1.37 5.67 3.15
CA ILE A 198 1.63 7.12 3.37
C ILE A 198 1.44 7.56 4.83
N ARG A 199 0.49 6.96 5.55
CA ARG A 199 0.33 7.19 7.00
C ARG A 199 1.53 6.67 7.78
N SER A 200 2.15 5.62 7.25
CA SER A 200 3.26 4.93 7.87
C SER A 200 4.58 5.69 7.67
N ASP A 201 4.74 6.34 6.51
CA ASP A 201 5.91 7.15 6.15
C ASP A 201 5.56 8.10 4.98
N PRO A 202 5.74 9.43 5.13
CA PRO A 202 5.36 10.42 4.12
C PRO A 202 6.11 10.28 2.79
N ARG A 203 7.28 9.62 2.77
CA ARG A 203 8.05 9.38 1.54
C ARG A 203 7.26 8.56 0.52
N PHE A 204 6.36 7.68 0.97
CA PHE A 204 5.53 6.88 0.08
C PHE A 204 4.53 7.69 -0.74
N LEU A 205 4.14 8.89 -0.28
CA LEU A 205 3.20 9.73 -1.04
C LEU A 205 3.84 10.20 -2.35
N MET A 206 5.13 10.56 -2.30
CA MET A 206 5.89 10.86 -3.51
C MET A 206 6.07 9.62 -4.38
N LEU A 207 6.42 8.47 -3.79
CA LEU A 207 6.70 7.25 -4.56
C LEU A 207 5.46 6.70 -5.30
N ASN A 208 4.28 6.78 -4.67
CA ASN A 208 3.01 6.24 -5.19
C ASN A 208 2.13 7.33 -5.80
N PHE A 209 2.74 8.35 -6.42
CA PHE A 209 2.06 9.55 -6.89
C PHE A 209 0.82 9.36 -7.76
N PRO A 210 0.65 8.32 -8.62
CA PRO A 210 -0.53 8.26 -9.50
C PRO A 210 -1.84 8.15 -8.71
N TYR A 211 -1.78 7.70 -7.45
CA TYR A 211 -2.92 7.58 -6.56
C TYR A 211 -3.28 8.89 -5.84
N PHE A 212 -2.32 9.79 -5.62
CA PHE A 212 -2.49 10.94 -4.72
C PHE A 212 -2.33 12.30 -5.43
N ALA A 213 -1.61 12.35 -6.55
CA ALA A 213 -1.11 13.59 -7.14
C ALA A 213 -2.19 14.64 -7.37
N ASP A 214 -3.32 14.26 -7.98
CA ASP A 214 -4.36 15.23 -8.33
C ASP A 214 -5.11 15.75 -7.08
N THR A 215 -5.39 14.88 -6.09
CA THR A 215 -6.02 15.29 -4.82
C THR A 215 -5.07 16.16 -3.99
N VAL A 216 -3.80 15.77 -3.88
CA VAL A 216 -2.81 16.57 -3.15
C VAL A 216 -2.59 17.93 -3.80
N ALA A 217 -2.49 17.96 -5.14
CA ALA A 217 -2.33 19.19 -5.89
C ALA A 217 -3.52 20.15 -5.74
N ALA A 218 -4.75 19.63 -5.82
CA ALA A 218 -5.92 20.50 -5.80
C ALA A 218 -6.25 21.05 -4.41
N PHE A 219 -6.01 20.28 -3.34
CA PHE A 219 -6.52 20.63 -2.00
C PHE A 219 -5.44 21.08 -1.00
N PHE A 220 -4.16 20.75 -1.22
CA PHE A 220 -3.13 20.96 -0.19
C PHE A 220 -1.87 21.64 -0.71
N ILE A 221 -1.31 21.17 -1.82
CA ILE A 221 -0.02 21.63 -2.35
C ILE A 221 -0.16 21.93 -3.85
N PRO A 222 -0.60 23.13 -4.27
CA PRO A 222 -0.82 23.47 -5.68
C PRO A 222 0.37 23.17 -6.60
N GLU A 223 1.59 23.34 -6.10
CA GLU A 223 2.86 23.08 -6.78
C GLU A 223 3.31 21.60 -6.74
N PHE A 224 2.47 20.68 -6.28
CA PHE A 224 2.86 19.28 -6.06
C PHE A 224 3.36 18.59 -7.33
N SER A 225 2.81 18.91 -8.50
CA SER A 225 3.33 18.40 -9.78
C SER A 225 4.79 18.77 -9.98
N ALA A 226 5.19 20.01 -9.66
CA ALA A 226 6.57 20.45 -9.80
C ALA A 226 7.49 19.77 -8.77
N ILE A 227 6.97 19.46 -7.57
CA ILE A 227 7.70 18.65 -6.58
C ILE A 227 7.96 17.24 -7.13
N LEU A 228 6.94 16.59 -7.69
CA LEU A 228 7.07 15.26 -8.30
C LEU A 228 8.04 15.28 -9.49
N ASP A 229 7.96 16.28 -10.38
CA ASP A 229 8.85 16.40 -11.52
C ASP A 229 10.32 16.49 -11.07
N ARG A 230 10.62 17.30 -10.05
CA ARG A 230 11.96 17.36 -9.45
C ARG A 230 12.37 16.03 -8.86
N PHE A 231 11.49 15.39 -8.07
CA PHE A 231 11.76 14.09 -7.44
C PHE A 231 12.11 13.00 -8.47
N TYR A 232 11.36 12.93 -9.57
CA TYR A 232 11.52 11.92 -10.62
C TYR A 232 12.61 12.24 -11.64
N SER A 233 13.06 13.50 -11.72
CA SER A 233 14.23 13.89 -12.52
C SER A 233 15.57 13.41 -11.92
N ARG A 234 15.58 12.94 -10.66
CA ARG A 234 16.80 12.50 -9.97
C ARG A 234 17.41 11.30 -10.67
N ALA A 235 18.71 11.40 -10.94
CA ALA A 235 19.46 10.39 -11.67
C ALA A 235 19.56 9.06 -10.90
N ILE A 236 19.31 7.95 -11.59
CA ILE A 236 19.53 6.60 -11.07
C ILE A 236 20.84 6.00 -11.58
N LYS A 237 21.39 5.04 -10.82
CA LYS A 237 22.53 4.25 -11.28
C LYS A 237 22.03 3.10 -12.14
N LYS A 238 22.38 3.15 -13.44
CA LYS A 238 22.11 2.06 -14.39
C LYS A 238 22.99 0.85 -14.10
N GLY A 239 22.52 -0.35 -14.46
CA GLY A 239 23.27 -1.60 -14.31
C GLY A 239 23.22 -2.22 -12.91
N LEU A 240 22.51 -1.60 -11.95
CA LEU A 240 22.23 -2.21 -10.66
C LEU A 240 20.96 -3.07 -10.72
N THR A 241 20.89 -4.10 -9.89
CA THR A 241 19.69 -4.94 -9.72
C THR A 241 18.61 -4.26 -8.88
N VAL A 242 18.96 -3.18 -8.17
CA VAL A 242 18.04 -2.40 -7.33
C VAL A 242 17.05 -1.62 -8.20
N PRO A 243 15.73 -1.81 -8.03
CA PRO A 243 14.71 -1.08 -8.80
C PRO A 243 14.82 0.43 -8.62
N GLN A 244 14.41 1.18 -9.64
CA GLN A 244 14.51 2.64 -9.71
C GLN A 244 13.78 3.32 -8.55
N GLU A 245 12.61 2.80 -8.17
CA GLU A 245 11.79 3.23 -7.05
C GLU A 245 12.55 3.13 -5.72
N VAL A 246 13.23 2.00 -5.51
CA VAL A 246 14.06 1.76 -4.31
C VAL A 246 15.25 2.70 -4.28
N GLN A 247 15.89 2.94 -5.43
CA GLN A 247 17.00 3.90 -5.54
C GLN A 247 16.55 5.31 -5.14
N TRP A 248 15.42 5.77 -5.68
CA TRP A 248 14.85 7.07 -5.33
C TRP A 248 14.46 7.20 -3.87
N PHE A 249 13.98 6.13 -3.25
CA PHE A 249 13.61 6.11 -1.83
C PHE A 249 14.83 6.14 -0.89
N LEU A 250 15.97 5.59 -1.33
CA LEU A 250 17.23 5.66 -0.59
C LEU A 250 17.94 7.01 -0.71
N MET A 251 17.63 7.81 -1.73
CA MET A 251 18.20 9.14 -1.87
C MET A 251 17.64 10.08 -0.80
N PRO A 252 18.44 11.05 -0.32
CA PRO A 252 17.95 12.10 0.56
C PRO A 252 16.74 12.82 -0.06
N PHE A 253 15.77 13.11 0.79
CA PHE A 253 14.62 13.93 0.46
C PHE A 253 14.84 15.35 0.97
N GLU A 254 14.30 16.33 0.24
CA GLU A 254 14.26 17.72 0.69
C GLU A 254 13.42 17.82 1.98
N GLU A 255 14.03 18.28 3.07
CA GLU A 255 13.40 18.25 4.40
C GLU A 255 12.11 19.07 4.47
N GLU A 256 12.13 20.28 3.92
CA GLU A 256 10.95 21.16 3.89
C GLU A 256 9.82 20.58 3.04
N THR A 257 10.15 20.00 1.87
CA THR A 257 9.19 19.27 1.03
C THR A 257 8.57 18.11 1.80
N LEU A 258 9.36 17.34 2.56
CA LEU A 258 8.85 16.26 3.39
C LEU A 258 7.93 16.75 4.52
N LYS A 259 8.26 17.85 5.19
CA LYS A 259 7.40 18.46 6.22
C LYS A 259 6.06 18.89 5.63
N GLN A 260 6.08 19.51 4.44
CA GLN A 260 4.87 19.92 3.72
C GLN A 260 4.02 18.70 3.33
N VAL A 261 4.64 17.64 2.80
CA VAL A 261 3.95 16.38 2.45
C VAL A 261 3.36 15.69 3.69
N ALA A 262 4.10 15.64 4.80
CA ALA A 262 3.61 15.08 6.06
C ALA A 262 2.37 15.85 6.58
N THR A 263 2.42 17.18 6.55
CA THR A 263 1.28 18.04 6.92
C THR A 263 0.08 17.80 6.00
N ALA A 264 0.30 17.61 4.70
CA ALA A 264 -0.78 17.28 3.76
C ALA A 264 -1.41 15.91 4.08
N ILE A 265 -0.61 14.90 4.47
CA ILE A 265 -1.11 13.57 4.87
C ILE A 265 -1.98 13.66 6.13
N GLU A 266 -1.54 14.43 7.13
CA GLU A 266 -2.32 14.64 8.36
C GLU A 266 -3.70 15.23 8.04
N ASN A 267 -3.76 16.24 7.16
CA ASN A 267 -5.01 16.84 6.74
C ASN A 267 -5.83 15.96 5.77
N LEU A 268 -5.20 15.00 5.11
CA LEU A 268 -5.85 14.02 4.25
C LEU A 268 -6.48 12.87 5.06
N GLU A 269 -6.12 12.69 6.34
CA GLU A 269 -6.56 11.54 7.15
C GLU A 269 -8.08 11.28 7.11
N PRO A 270 -8.97 12.30 7.26
CA PRO A 270 -10.41 12.07 7.15
C PRO A 270 -10.82 11.52 5.78
N VAL A 271 -10.18 11.98 4.71
CA VAL A 271 -10.40 11.48 3.34
C VAL A 271 -9.95 10.03 3.22
N LEU A 272 -8.78 9.70 3.77
CA LEU A 272 -8.25 8.34 3.75
C LEU A 272 -9.13 7.36 4.54
N GLN A 273 -9.77 7.81 5.63
CA GLN A 273 -10.75 7.02 6.38
C GLN A 273 -12.01 6.77 5.55
N GLU A 274 -12.47 7.78 4.80
CA GLU A 274 -13.63 7.63 3.91
C GLU A 274 -13.34 6.69 2.74
N VAL A 275 -12.13 6.70 2.17
CA VAL A 275 -11.71 5.69 1.17
C VAL A 275 -11.85 4.28 1.74
N SER A 276 -11.29 4.06 2.93
CA SER A 276 -11.37 2.80 3.66
C SER A 276 -12.84 2.39 3.92
N ARG A 277 -13.69 3.33 4.34
CA ARG A 277 -15.12 3.08 4.58
C ARG A 277 -15.86 2.68 3.30
N LEU A 278 -15.68 3.45 2.23
CA LEU A 278 -16.34 3.21 0.93
C LEU A 278 -15.91 1.89 0.31
N ASN A 279 -14.62 1.56 0.38
CA ASN A 279 -14.10 0.30 -0.17
C ASN A 279 -14.70 -0.91 0.56
N ARG A 280 -14.89 -0.82 1.88
CA ARG A 280 -15.51 -1.89 2.69
C ARG A 280 -17.03 -1.97 2.49
N GLU A 281 -17.71 -0.84 2.35
CA GLU A 281 -19.16 -0.81 2.16
C GLU A 281 -19.56 -1.24 0.73
N TYR A 282 -18.79 -0.83 -0.28
CA TYR A 282 -19.09 -1.06 -1.69
C TYR A 282 -17.91 -1.68 -2.46
N PRO A 283 -17.39 -2.86 -2.05
CA PRO A 283 -16.17 -3.44 -2.61
C PRO A 283 -16.29 -3.74 -4.11
N LEU A 284 -17.41 -4.33 -4.55
CA LEU A 284 -17.63 -4.67 -5.96
C LEU A 284 -17.79 -3.43 -6.85
N LYS A 285 -18.57 -2.43 -6.41
CA LYS A 285 -18.77 -1.18 -7.18
C LYS A 285 -17.46 -0.39 -7.26
N SER A 286 -16.70 -0.31 -6.16
CA SER A 286 -15.40 0.36 -6.13
C SER A 286 -14.41 -0.31 -7.09
N ALA A 287 -14.33 -1.64 -7.09
CA ALA A 287 -13.48 -2.37 -8.03
C ALA A 287 -13.92 -2.19 -9.49
N TYR A 288 -15.22 -2.31 -9.75
CA TYR A 288 -15.78 -2.11 -11.09
C TYR A 288 -15.49 -0.72 -11.64
N LEU A 289 -15.77 0.35 -10.88
CA LEU A 289 -15.50 1.71 -11.31
C LEU A 289 -14.00 1.97 -11.53
N GLY A 290 -13.15 1.37 -10.71
CA GLY A 290 -11.70 1.39 -10.90
C GLY A 290 -11.27 0.75 -12.23
N GLU A 291 -11.87 -0.37 -12.63
CA GLU A 291 -11.57 -1.03 -13.91
C GLU A 291 -12.21 -0.32 -15.10
N GLN A 292 -13.46 0.10 -14.98
CA GLN A 292 -14.22 0.79 -16.02
C GLN A 292 -13.59 2.15 -16.36
N THR A 293 -13.15 2.93 -15.37
CA THR A 293 -12.51 4.22 -15.61
C THR A 293 -11.00 4.13 -15.78
N ARG A 294 -10.36 3.08 -15.26
CA ARG A 294 -8.89 2.96 -15.09
C ARG A 294 -8.26 4.11 -14.30
N ALA A 295 -9.07 4.93 -13.62
CA ALA A 295 -8.58 6.02 -12.77
C ALA A 295 -8.26 5.45 -11.39
N ASN A 296 -6.97 5.15 -11.16
CA ASN A 296 -6.53 4.47 -9.94
C ASN A 296 -6.83 5.22 -8.64
N SER A 297 -6.91 6.55 -8.70
CA SER A 297 -7.22 7.43 -7.57
C SER A 297 -8.71 7.69 -7.38
N LEU A 298 -9.61 7.11 -8.20
CA LEU A 298 -11.01 7.54 -8.27
C LEU A 298 -11.72 7.57 -6.91
N LEU A 299 -11.52 6.54 -6.08
CA LEU A 299 -12.17 6.48 -4.78
C LEU A 299 -11.64 7.54 -3.80
N LEU A 300 -10.34 7.87 -3.88
CA LEU A 300 -9.74 8.99 -3.15
C LEU A 300 -10.32 10.32 -3.62
N ASP A 301 -10.41 10.51 -4.94
CA ASP A 301 -10.91 11.73 -5.54
C ASP A 301 -12.40 11.96 -5.17
N ILE A 302 -13.21 10.89 -5.11
CA ILE A 302 -14.61 10.93 -4.63
C ILE A 302 -14.68 11.25 -3.12
N ALA A 303 -13.85 10.59 -2.30
CA ALA A 303 -13.80 10.86 -0.86
C ALA A 303 -13.38 12.31 -0.58
N ALA A 304 -12.44 12.86 -1.35
CA ALA A 304 -11.96 14.22 -1.22
C ALA A 304 -13.08 15.24 -1.43
N VAL A 305 -13.90 15.10 -2.48
CA VAL A 305 -14.99 16.07 -2.77
C VAL A 305 -16.18 15.98 -1.82
N LYS A 306 -16.30 14.85 -1.11
CA LYS A 306 -17.24 14.69 0.00
C LYS A 306 -16.81 15.51 1.21
N ILE A 307 -15.54 15.40 1.59
CA ILE A 307 -15.03 15.87 2.88
C ILE A 307 -14.46 17.28 2.80
N LEU A 308 -13.70 17.58 1.75
CA LEU A 308 -12.96 18.81 1.62
C LEU A 308 -13.79 19.88 0.90
N PRO A 309 -13.62 21.16 1.28
CA PRO A 309 -14.19 22.27 0.53
C PRO A 309 -13.56 22.30 -0.87
N LEU A 310 -14.40 22.47 -1.90
CA LEU A 310 -13.91 22.58 -3.26
C LEU A 310 -13.09 23.86 -3.44
N PRO A 311 -11.93 23.79 -4.12
CA PRO A 311 -11.15 24.99 -4.44
C PRO A 311 -11.99 25.98 -5.28
N PRO A 312 -11.71 27.29 -5.18
CA PRO A 312 -12.38 28.29 -5.98
C PRO A 312 -12.15 28.00 -7.48
N LEU A 313 -13.19 28.27 -8.28
CA LEU A 313 -13.13 28.15 -9.72
C LEU A 313 -13.85 29.36 -10.32
N ASP A 314 -13.10 30.22 -10.97
CA ASP A 314 -13.64 31.31 -11.77
C ASP A 314 -13.69 30.86 -13.23
N LEU A 315 -14.88 30.46 -13.68
CA LEU A 315 -15.09 29.95 -15.03
C LEU A 315 -16.52 30.22 -15.48
N ASP A 316 -16.67 30.55 -16.76
CA ASP A 316 -17.98 30.72 -17.39
C ASP A 316 -18.82 29.43 -17.28
N SER A 317 -20.10 29.60 -16.91
CA SER A 317 -21.05 28.48 -16.72
C SER A 317 -21.25 27.61 -17.97
N SER A 318 -21.17 28.20 -19.17
CA SER A 318 -21.30 27.48 -20.44
C SER A 318 -20.11 26.55 -20.67
N VAL A 319 -18.88 27.05 -20.45
CA VAL A 319 -17.65 26.26 -20.56
C VAL A 319 -17.63 25.14 -19.52
N LEU A 320 -18.09 25.41 -18.29
CA LEU A 320 -18.21 24.39 -17.24
C LEU A 320 -19.17 23.25 -17.66
N LYS A 321 -20.32 23.60 -18.26
CA LYS A 321 -21.30 22.63 -18.74
C LYS A 321 -20.76 21.76 -19.88
N GLU A 322 -20.03 22.35 -20.81
CA GLU A 322 -19.36 21.60 -21.89
C GLU A 322 -18.29 20.66 -21.33
N ALA A 323 -17.50 21.12 -20.37
CA ALA A 323 -16.48 20.31 -19.70
C ALA A 323 -17.11 19.12 -18.95
N PHE A 324 -18.23 19.33 -18.27
CA PHE A 324 -19.00 18.26 -17.62
C PHE A 324 -19.55 17.25 -18.63
N THR A 325 -19.94 17.71 -19.82
CA THR A 325 -20.39 16.81 -20.90
C THR A 325 -19.26 15.90 -21.35
N ILE A 326 -18.05 16.43 -21.55
CA ILE A 326 -16.85 15.65 -21.88
C ILE A 326 -16.60 14.60 -20.79
N LEU A 327 -16.57 15.00 -19.52
CA LEU A 327 -16.35 14.10 -18.40
C LEU A 327 -17.42 13.02 -18.31
N ASN A 328 -18.70 13.38 -18.45
CA ASN A 328 -19.81 12.42 -18.41
C ASN A 328 -19.70 11.38 -19.54
N ILE A 329 -19.35 11.79 -20.76
CA ILE A 329 -19.14 10.86 -21.87
C ILE A 329 -18.01 9.87 -21.52
N GLN A 330 -16.86 10.38 -21.07
CA GLN A 330 -15.72 9.51 -20.77
C GLN A 330 -15.98 8.55 -19.61
N PHE A 331 -16.64 9.01 -18.55
CA PHE A 331 -16.95 8.20 -17.37
C PHE A 331 -18.06 7.17 -17.61
N ASN A 332 -18.81 7.25 -18.72
CA ASN A 332 -19.82 6.26 -19.08
C ASN A 332 -19.35 5.26 -20.16
N LYS A 333 -18.11 5.36 -20.65
CA LYS A 333 -17.56 4.40 -21.64
C LYS A 333 -17.28 3.04 -21.01
N LEU A 334 -17.62 1.95 -21.70
CA LEU A 334 -17.57 0.57 -21.19
C LEU A 334 -16.60 -0.34 -21.95
N ASP A 335 -15.89 0.19 -22.94
CA ASP A 335 -14.85 -0.48 -23.71
C ASP A 335 -13.68 -1.01 -22.86
N ASN A 336 -13.37 -0.37 -21.72
CA ASN A 336 -12.38 -0.92 -20.78
C ASN A 336 -12.83 -2.28 -20.20
N THR A 337 -14.07 -2.40 -19.75
CA THR A 337 -14.63 -3.63 -19.16
C THR A 337 -15.07 -4.64 -20.22
N ARG A 338 -15.61 -4.19 -21.36
CA ARG A 338 -16.14 -5.08 -22.42
C ARG A 338 -15.08 -5.60 -23.37
N LEU A 339 -14.09 -4.77 -23.70
CA LEU A 339 -13.10 -5.04 -24.75
C LEU A 339 -11.68 -5.19 -24.18
N GLY A 340 -11.50 -5.01 -22.87
CA GLY A 340 -10.19 -5.11 -22.21
C GLY A 340 -9.26 -3.93 -22.50
N TYR A 341 -9.79 -2.79 -22.94
CA TYR A 341 -8.99 -1.57 -23.12
C TYR A 341 -8.45 -1.06 -21.78
N ARG A 342 -7.37 -0.28 -21.85
CA ARG A 342 -6.65 0.24 -20.67
C ARG A 342 -6.52 1.76 -20.73
N ILE A 343 -7.65 2.45 -20.88
CA ILE A 343 -7.68 3.91 -21.05
C ILE A 343 -8.11 4.57 -19.76
N ASP A 344 -7.25 5.43 -19.20
CA ASP A 344 -7.60 6.31 -18.07
C ASP A 344 -8.57 7.40 -18.52
N ARG A 345 -9.84 7.25 -18.13
CA ARG A 345 -10.94 8.15 -18.54
C ARG A 345 -10.82 9.55 -17.95
N LYS A 346 -10.21 9.68 -16.77
CA LYS A 346 -9.90 10.99 -16.18
C LYS A 346 -8.88 11.71 -17.05
N ARG A 347 -7.77 11.07 -17.37
CA ARG A 347 -6.70 11.68 -18.18
C ARG A 347 -7.16 11.98 -19.60
N GLU A 348 -7.94 11.09 -20.22
CA GLU A 348 -8.53 11.33 -21.55
C GLU A 348 -9.49 12.54 -21.53
N ALA A 349 -10.36 12.65 -20.52
CA ALA A 349 -11.26 13.81 -20.39
C ALA A 349 -10.49 15.12 -20.19
N ILE A 350 -9.45 15.12 -19.33
CA ILE A 350 -8.59 16.28 -19.10
C ILE A 350 -7.86 16.70 -20.39
N MET A 351 -7.39 15.73 -21.17
CA MET A 351 -6.78 15.98 -22.47
C MET A 351 -7.78 16.65 -23.43
N LEU A 352 -9.01 16.14 -23.53
CA LEU A 352 -10.05 16.72 -24.38
C LEU A 352 -10.42 18.15 -23.96
N MET A 353 -10.55 18.42 -22.65
CA MET A 353 -10.75 19.79 -22.15
C MET A 353 -9.62 20.73 -22.55
N THR A 354 -8.38 20.23 -22.56
CA THR A 354 -7.20 21.03 -22.97
C THR A 354 -7.29 21.47 -24.43
N TYR A 355 -7.68 20.57 -25.33
CA TYR A 355 -7.64 20.83 -26.77
C TYR A 355 -8.96 21.38 -27.34
N LEU A 356 -10.11 20.87 -26.89
CA LEU A 356 -11.42 21.29 -27.39
C LEU A 356 -11.89 22.60 -26.74
N LEU A 357 -11.72 22.74 -25.43
CA LEU A 357 -12.15 23.93 -24.68
C LEU A 357 -11.02 24.94 -24.46
N ARG A 358 -9.81 24.64 -24.95
CA ARG A 358 -8.60 25.49 -24.82
C ARG A 358 -8.24 25.82 -23.37
N LEU A 359 -8.66 24.99 -22.42
CA LEU A 359 -8.34 25.17 -20.99
C LEU A 359 -6.91 24.70 -20.74
N LYS A 360 -5.94 25.63 -20.80
CA LYS A 360 -4.50 25.30 -20.67
C LYS A 360 -4.01 25.14 -19.23
N ASP A 361 -4.66 25.78 -18.28
CA ASP A 361 -4.28 25.69 -16.87
C ASP A 361 -4.71 24.34 -16.24
N SER A 362 -3.75 23.61 -15.66
CA SER A 362 -4.00 22.30 -15.05
C SER A 362 -4.87 22.39 -13.81
N THR A 363 -4.69 23.43 -12.99
CA THR A 363 -5.46 23.64 -11.77
C THR A 363 -6.94 23.85 -12.10
N THR A 364 -7.24 24.65 -13.10
CA THR A 364 -8.60 24.86 -13.63
C THR A 364 -9.23 23.54 -14.06
N ARG A 365 -8.52 22.72 -14.86
CA ARG A 365 -9.05 21.41 -15.32
C ARG A 365 -9.29 20.43 -14.16
N LEU A 366 -8.40 20.40 -13.17
CA LEU A 366 -8.59 19.57 -11.96
C LEU A 366 -9.77 20.06 -11.13
N ASN A 367 -9.94 21.37 -10.94
CA ASN A 367 -11.07 21.94 -10.20
C ASN A 367 -12.41 21.64 -10.88
N ILE A 368 -12.47 21.65 -12.22
CA ILE A 368 -13.63 21.19 -12.98
C ILE A 368 -13.90 19.70 -12.71
N TYR A 369 -12.86 18.86 -12.77
CA TYR A 369 -12.98 17.42 -12.50
C TYR A 369 -13.57 17.14 -11.11
N PHE A 370 -13.05 17.78 -10.06
CA PHE A 370 -13.57 17.61 -8.70
C PHE A 370 -15.01 18.10 -8.54
N ARG A 371 -15.40 19.19 -9.22
CA ARG A 371 -16.80 19.65 -9.26
C ARG A 371 -17.71 18.64 -9.95
N PHE A 372 -17.26 18.03 -11.05
CA PHE A 372 -17.98 16.95 -11.73
C PHE A 372 -18.16 15.74 -10.82
N LEU A 373 -17.11 15.31 -10.12
CA LEU A 373 -17.21 14.21 -9.15
C LEU A 373 -18.22 14.52 -8.06
N LYS A 374 -18.20 15.75 -7.52
CA LYS A 374 -19.15 16.17 -6.47
C LYS A 374 -20.58 16.08 -6.97
N GLN A 375 -20.86 16.58 -8.18
CA GLN A 375 -22.19 16.50 -8.79
C GLN A 375 -22.62 15.05 -9.07
N ARG A 376 -21.69 14.21 -9.50
CA ARG A 376 -22.01 12.84 -9.94
C ARG A 376 -22.18 11.86 -8.78
N PHE A 377 -21.36 11.96 -7.74
CA PHE A 377 -21.23 10.93 -6.71
C PHE A 377 -21.72 11.36 -5.34
N ILE A 378 -21.95 12.64 -5.08
CA ILE A 378 -22.43 13.12 -3.78
C ILE A 378 -23.92 13.48 -3.88
N GLY A 379 -24.75 12.73 -3.15
CA GLY A 379 -26.19 12.97 -3.08
C GLY A 379 -26.54 14.26 -2.33
N GLU A 380 -27.79 14.71 -2.47
CA GLU A 380 -28.31 15.87 -1.74
C GLU A 380 -28.27 15.68 -0.21
N ASP A 381 -28.31 14.43 0.25
CA ASP A 381 -28.16 14.04 1.66
C ASP A 381 -26.70 14.01 2.14
N GLY A 382 -25.75 14.35 1.27
CA GLY A 382 -24.31 14.32 1.55
C GLY A 382 -23.68 12.93 1.54
N LYS A 383 -24.43 11.88 1.20
CA LYS A 383 -23.88 10.52 1.09
C LYS A 383 -23.24 10.29 -0.28
N VAL A 384 -22.33 9.33 -0.30
CA VAL A 384 -21.66 8.92 -1.54
C VAL A 384 -22.48 7.83 -2.21
N ASN A 385 -22.84 8.05 -3.46
CA ASN A 385 -23.54 7.11 -4.32
C ASN A 385 -22.59 6.68 -5.44
N LEU A 386 -22.00 5.48 -5.36
CA LEU A 386 -21.14 4.94 -6.42
C LEU A 386 -21.99 4.56 -7.64
N VAL A 387 -22.14 5.50 -8.57
CA VAL A 387 -22.98 5.38 -9.78
C VAL A 387 -22.31 4.46 -10.81
N VAL A 388 -22.91 3.29 -11.03
CA VAL A 388 -22.58 2.36 -12.11
C VAL A 388 -23.25 2.86 -13.41
N PRO A 389 -22.52 3.03 -14.53
CA PRO A 389 -23.11 3.53 -15.77
C PRO A 389 -24.14 2.59 -16.42
N GLU A 390 -23.90 1.28 -16.38
CA GLU A 390 -24.81 0.27 -16.95
C GLU A 390 -24.81 -1.01 -16.09
N GLU A 391 -25.98 -1.37 -15.56
CA GLU A 391 -26.13 -2.50 -14.63
C GLU A 391 -25.76 -3.85 -15.25
N LYS A 392 -26.11 -4.08 -16.52
CA LYS A 392 -25.76 -5.32 -17.23
C LYS A 392 -24.23 -5.48 -17.36
N ASP A 393 -23.51 -4.38 -17.55
CA ASP A 393 -22.05 -4.39 -17.62
C ASP A 393 -21.43 -4.77 -16.27
N PHE A 394 -21.96 -4.20 -15.20
CA PHE A 394 -21.54 -4.54 -13.84
C PHE A 394 -21.83 -6.01 -13.49
N GLN A 395 -22.97 -6.56 -13.90
CA GLN A 395 -23.28 -7.98 -13.74
C GLN A 395 -22.27 -8.87 -14.49
N MET A 396 -21.95 -8.55 -15.75
CA MET A 396 -20.95 -9.28 -16.53
C MET A 396 -19.57 -9.24 -15.87
N PHE A 397 -19.18 -8.09 -15.32
CA PHE A 397 -17.95 -7.95 -14.53
C PHE A 397 -17.94 -8.88 -13.32
N VAL A 398 -19.02 -8.91 -12.52
CA VAL A 398 -19.11 -9.80 -11.36
C VAL A 398 -19.03 -11.28 -11.77
N GLU A 399 -19.71 -11.67 -12.87
CA GLU A 399 -19.64 -13.04 -13.41
C GLU A 399 -18.24 -13.41 -13.90
N GLU A 400 -17.51 -12.48 -14.53
CA GLU A 400 -16.12 -12.68 -14.92
C GLU A 400 -15.23 -12.95 -13.70
N LYS A 401 -15.36 -12.13 -12.65
CA LYS A 401 -14.59 -12.30 -11.40
C LYS A 401 -14.89 -13.63 -10.71
N ARG A 402 -16.14 -14.07 -10.70
CA ARG A 402 -16.52 -15.41 -10.23
C ARG A 402 -15.84 -16.52 -11.06
N ARG A 403 -15.85 -16.41 -12.39
CA ARG A 403 -15.18 -17.37 -13.28
C ARG A 403 -13.66 -17.41 -13.06
N GLU A 404 -13.03 -16.29 -12.78
CA GLU A 404 -11.61 -16.25 -12.39
C GLU A 404 -11.34 -17.02 -11.10
N LEU A 405 -12.18 -16.82 -10.07
CA LEU A 405 -12.09 -17.58 -8.81
C LEU A 405 -12.29 -19.09 -9.03
N GLU A 406 -13.24 -19.50 -9.86
CA GLU A 406 -13.46 -20.91 -10.21
C GLU A 406 -12.24 -21.54 -10.89
N LYS A 407 -11.54 -20.79 -11.75
CA LYS A 407 -10.27 -21.23 -12.34
C LYS A 407 -9.19 -21.40 -11.26
N MET A 408 -9.14 -20.48 -10.29
CA MET A 408 -8.18 -20.55 -9.17
C MET A 408 -8.40 -21.78 -8.30
N VAL A 409 -9.65 -22.10 -7.92
CA VAL A 409 -10.00 -23.29 -7.12
C VAL A 409 -9.42 -24.58 -7.73
N ASN A 410 -9.43 -24.66 -9.05
CA ASN A 410 -8.97 -25.83 -9.81
C ASN A 410 -7.48 -25.76 -10.22
N SER A 411 -6.76 -24.68 -9.88
CA SER A 411 -5.36 -24.51 -10.31
C SER A 411 -4.42 -25.50 -9.61
N PRO A 412 -3.57 -26.25 -10.32
CA PRO A 412 -2.58 -27.12 -9.68
C PRO A 412 -1.44 -26.34 -8.98
N LYS A 413 -1.28 -25.05 -9.28
CA LYS A 413 -0.19 -24.19 -8.75
C LYS A 413 -0.53 -23.52 -7.42
N LEU A 414 -1.81 -23.50 -7.05
CA LEU A 414 -2.26 -22.97 -5.75
C LEU A 414 -2.21 -24.05 -4.67
N THR A 415 -1.83 -23.61 -3.47
CA THR A 415 -1.85 -24.42 -2.25
C THR A 415 -3.28 -24.76 -1.83
N SER A 416 -3.43 -25.74 -0.93
CA SER A 416 -4.73 -26.07 -0.34
C SER A 416 -5.35 -24.89 0.43
N VAL A 417 -4.53 -24.06 1.06
CA VAL A 417 -4.96 -22.85 1.77
C VAL A 417 -5.55 -21.82 0.80
N GLU A 418 -4.83 -21.51 -0.28
CA GLU A 418 -5.30 -20.56 -1.28
C GLU A 418 -6.58 -21.04 -1.99
N LYS A 419 -6.68 -22.34 -2.29
CA LYS A 419 -7.90 -22.93 -2.87
C LYS A 419 -9.09 -22.81 -1.94
N ALA A 420 -8.90 -23.04 -0.65
CA ALA A 420 -9.95 -22.84 0.35
C ALA A 420 -10.35 -21.35 0.44
N GLY A 421 -9.38 -20.43 0.37
CA GLY A 421 -9.63 -18.99 0.28
C GLY A 421 -10.49 -18.61 -0.93
N ALA A 422 -10.12 -19.09 -2.12
CA ALA A 422 -10.88 -18.89 -3.36
C ALA A 422 -12.33 -19.38 -3.24
N LEU A 423 -12.54 -20.58 -2.68
CA LEU A 423 -13.86 -21.14 -2.44
C LEU A 423 -14.70 -20.29 -1.48
N ARG A 424 -14.09 -19.73 -0.42
CA ARG A 424 -14.82 -18.85 0.51
C ARG A 424 -15.22 -17.54 -0.17
N MET A 425 -14.33 -16.96 -0.96
CA MET A 425 -14.61 -15.73 -1.71
C MET A 425 -15.68 -15.94 -2.80
N LEU A 426 -15.64 -17.08 -3.50
CA LEU A 426 -16.68 -17.43 -4.47
C LEU A 426 -18.07 -17.56 -3.85
N LYS A 427 -18.14 -17.99 -2.59
CA LYS A 427 -19.39 -18.06 -1.81
C LYS A 427 -19.86 -16.69 -1.29
N SER A 428 -18.95 -15.75 -1.04
CA SER A 428 -19.29 -14.41 -0.53
C SER A 428 -19.73 -13.45 -1.62
N ILE A 429 -19.28 -13.63 -2.86
CA ILE A 429 -19.77 -12.88 -4.01
C ILE A 429 -21.14 -13.45 -4.40
N PRO A 430 -22.21 -12.64 -4.56
CA PRO A 430 -23.51 -13.13 -4.99
C PRO A 430 -23.43 -13.80 -6.38
N SER A 431 -24.16 -14.91 -6.59
CA SER A 431 -24.33 -15.53 -7.92
C SER A 431 -25.26 -14.73 -8.84
N THR A 432 -26.11 -13.90 -8.24
CA THR A 432 -27.03 -12.98 -8.88
C THR A 432 -27.11 -11.74 -8.00
N LEU A 433 -26.86 -10.56 -8.56
CA LEU A 433 -27.08 -9.31 -7.84
C LEU A 433 -28.58 -9.12 -7.69
N ILE A 434 -29.10 -9.24 -6.46
CA ILE A 434 -30.49 -8.86 -6.18
C ILE A 434 -30.55 -7.33 -6.30
N VAL A 435 -31.29 -6.87 -7.29
CA VAL A 435 -31.49 -5.46 -7.62
C VAL A 435 -32.29 -4.81 -6.48
N GLY A 436 -31.60 -4.08 -5.61
CA GLY A 436 -32.22 -3.12 -4.70
C GLY A 436 -32.24 -1.75 -5.39
N ASN A 437 -33.45 -1.26 -5.68
CA ASN A 437 -33.71 0.09 -6.17
C ASN A 437 -33.18 1.17 -5.24
#